data_AF-A0A7W2B0H2-F1
#
_entry.id   AF-A0A7W2B0H2-F1
#
_cell.length_a   1.000
_cell.length_b   1.000
_cell.length_c   1.000
_cell.angle_alpha   90.00
_cell.angle_beta   90.00
_cell.angle_gamma   90.00
#
_symmetry.space_group_name_H-M   'P 1'
#
loop_
_entity.id
_entity.type
_entity.pdbx_description
1 polymer ?
#
loop_
_entity_poly.entity_id
_entity_poly.type
_entity_poly.pdbx_seq_one_letter_code
_entity_poly.pdbx_strand_id
1 'polypeptide(L)' 'MKILEILKNVDLVIADIEVNLGKEKHNNPTLCVKKGNKVIPLSTPDGRPILMKEENSIQIDDDKD' A
#
# COMPACT_ATOMS: atom_id res chain seq x y z
N MET A 1 7.40 17.47 15.70
CA MET A 1 7.20 16.02 15.49
C MET A 1 7.75 15.28 16.70
N LYS A 2 7.02 14.32 17.25
CA LYS A 2 7.45 13.47 18.37
C LYS A 2 7.16 12.02 17.98
N ILE A 3 8.14 11.14 18.11
CA ILE A 3 7.93 9.70 17.92
C ILE A 3 7.20 9.17 19.16
N LEU A 4 6.02 8.57 18.96
CA LEU A 4 5.25 7.95 20.04
C LEU A 4 5.54 6.45 20.14
N GLU A 5 5.66 5.79 18.98
CA GLU A 5 5.95 4.36 18.88
C GLU A 5 6.67 4.05 17.57
N ILE A 6 7.34 2.90 17.54
CA ILE A 6 7.87 2.29 16.31
C ILE A 6 7.00 1.07 16.02
N LEU A 7 6.38 1.05 14.84
CA LEU A 7 5.52 -0.04 14.42
C LEU A 7 6.36 -1.31 14.15
N LYS A 8 5.87 -2.46 14.62
CA LYS A 8 6.51 -3.77 14.47
C LYS A 8 5.71 -4.67 13.55
N ASN A 9 6.34 -5.73 13.03
CA ASN A 9 5.71 -6.72 12.13
C ASN A 9 5.09 -6.08 10.89
N VAL A 10 5.80 -5.08 10.36
CA VAL A 10 5.45 -4.38 9.13
C VAL A 10 6.68 -4.40 8.22
N ASP A 11 6.46 -4.64 6.94
CA ASP A 11 7.51 -4.60 5.93
C ASP A 11 7.27 -3.40 5.01
N LEU A 12 8.33 -2.65 4.71
CA LEU A 12 8.28 -1.65 3.64
C LEU A 12 8.60 -2.35 2.32
N VAL A 13 7.64 -2.34 1.39
CA VAL A 13 7.72 -3.07 0.13
C VAL A 13 7.39 -2.16 -1.05
N ILE A 14 7.83 -2.57 -2.25
CA ILE A 14 7.32 -2.01 -3.49
C ILE A 14 6.36 -3.04 -4.07
N ALA A 15 5.10 -2.65 -4.24
CA ALA A 15 4.08 -3.49 -4.85
C ALA A 15 3.61 -2.84 -6.15
N ASP A 16 3.39 -3.66 -7.17
CA ASP A 16 2.77 -3.20 -8.41
C ASP A 16 1.25 -3.18 -8.22
N ILE A 17 0.68 -1.98 -8.15
CA ILE A 17 -0.73 -1.77 -7.78
C ILE A 17 -1.54 -1.45 -9.04
N GLU A 18 -2.50 -2.32 -9.39
CA GLU A 18 -3.51 -2.04 -10.42
C GLU A 18 -4.58 -1.07 -9.88
N VAL A 19 -4.90 -0.04 -10.65
CA VAL A 19 -5.96 0.92 -10.38
C VAL A 19 -6.83 1.15 -11.61
N ASN A 20 -8.09 1.49 -11.36
CA ASN A 20 -9.01 1.90 -12.42
C ASN A 20 -9.00 3.43 -12.55
N LEU A 21 -8.59 3.94 -13.70
CA LEU A 21 -8.68 5.34 -14.07
C LEU A 21 -9.80 5.49 -15.11
N GLY A 22 -11.02 5.69 -14.62
CA GLY A 22 -12.21 5.68 -15.47
C GLY A 22 -12.51 4.28 -16.00
N LYS A 23 -12.32 4.06 -17.31
CA LYS A 23 -12.54 2.77 -17.98
C LYS A 23 -11.26 1.96 -18.19
N GLU A 24 -10.10 2.56 -17.94
CA GLU A 24 -8.81 1.93 -18.19
C GLU A 24 -8.20 1.40 -16.89
N LYS A 25 -7.52 0.26 -17.01
CA LYS A 25 -6.69 -0.31 -15.95
C LYS A 25 -5.26 0.14 -16.17
N HIS A 26 -4.64 0.62 -15.11
CA HIS A 26 -3.24 1.03 -15.09
C HIS A 26 -2.58 0.41 -13.87
N ASN A 27 -1.30 0.08 -13.95
CA ASN A 27 -0.51 -0.40 -12.82
C ASN A 27 0.76 0.46 -12.66
N ASN A 28 1.23 0.59 -11.42
CA ASN A 28 2.46 1.33 -11.13
C ASN A 28 3.15 0.74 -9.88
N PRO A 29 4.48 0.55 -9.91
CA PRO A 29 5.26 0.28 -8.71
C PRO A 29 5.04 1.37 -7.65
N THR A 30 4.51 0.96 -6.50
CA THR A 30 4.09 1.86 -5.42
C THR A 30 4.77 1.46 -4.13
N LEU A 31 5.27 2.45 -3.38
CA LEU A 31 5.79 2.22 -2.04
C LEU A 31 4.63 1.92 -1.09
N CYS A 32 4.70 0.76 -0.43
CA CYS A 32 3.62 0.24 0.40
C CYS A 32 4.16 -0.24 1.75
N VAL A 33 3.28 -0.31 2.74
CA VAL A 33 3.52 -1.06 3.97
C VAL A 33 2.74 -2.36 3.90
N LYS A 34 3.42 -3.50 4.04
CA LYS A 34 2.82 -4.82 4.20
C LYS A 34 2.71 -5.16 5.69
N LYS A 35 1.55 -5.67 6.12
CA LYS A 35 1.30 -6.15 7.49
C LYS A 35 0.45 -7.41 7.42
N GLY A 36 1.07 -8.57 7.58
CA GLY A 36 0.41 -9.85 7.32
C GLY A 36 -0.03 -9.94 5.86
N ASN A 37 -1.30 -10.29 5.63
CA ASN A 37 -1.90 -10.40 4.30
C ASN A 37 -2.52 -9.09 3.79
N LYS A 38 -2.08 -7.94 4.30
CA LYS A 38 -2.56 -6.62 3.90
C LYS A 38 -1.42 -5.76 3.38
N VAL A 39 -1.64 -5.08 2.27
CA VAL A 39 -0.72 -4.11 1.66
C VAL A 39 -1.39 -2.75 1.64
N ILE A 40 -0.76 -1.73 2.22
CA ILE A 40 -1.28 -0.36 2.28
C ILE A 40 -0.38 0.53 1.41
N PRO A 41 -0.88 1.09 0.30
CA PRO A 41 -0.12 2.04 -0.50
C PRO A 41 0.11 3.34 0.30
N LEU A 42 1.28 3.95 0.13
CA LEU A 42 1.64 5.22 0.78
C LEU A 42 1.43 6.43 -0.14
N SER A 43 1.01 6.18 -1.37
CA SER A 43 0.64 7.21 -2.34
C SER A 43 -0.55 6.76 -3.19
N THR A 44 -1.32 7.72 -3.68
CA THR A 44 -2.30 7.50 -4.74
C THR A 44 -1.58 7.25 -6.08
N PRO A 45 -2.29 6.77 -7.12
CA PRO A 45 -1.70 6.51 -8.43
C PRO A 45 -1.07 7.72 -9.12
N ASP A 46 -1.57 8.92 -8.81
CA ASP A 46 -1.02 10.20 -9.28
C ASP A 46 0.14 10.71 -8.41
N GLY A 47 0.64 9.89 -7.48
CA GLY A 47 1.83 10.17 -6.67
C GLY A 47 1.59 11.03 -5.42
N ARG A 48 0.34 11.38 -5.10
CA ARG A 48 0.07 12.15 -3.87
C ARG A 48 0.18 11.24 -2.65
N PRO A 49 0.88 11.67 -1.58
CA PRO A 49 0.97 10.88 -0.36
C PRO A 49 -0.41 10.62 0.26
N ILE A 50 -0.61 9.42 0.80
CA ILE A 50 -1.82 9.06 1.56
C ILE A 50 -1.44 8.66 2.99
N LEU A 51 -2.40 8.80 3.90
CA LEU A 51 -2.23 8.30 5.26
C LEU A 51 -2.25 6.78 5.29
N MET A 52 -1.31 6.20 6.03
CA MET A 52 -1.29 4.76 6.31
C MET A 52 -2.44 4.40 7.26
N LYS A 53 -3.61 4.11 6.68
CA LYS A 53 -4.81 3.66 7.38
C LYS A 53 -5.21 2.28 6.89
N GLU A 54 -5.77 1.45 7.77
CA GLU A 54 -6.23 0.11 7.39
C GLU A 54 -7.39 0.15 6.36
N GLU A 55 -8.17 1.23 6.30
CA GLU A 55 -9.22 1.44 5.28
C GLU A 55 -8.66 1.50 3.85
N ASN A 56 -7.36 1.82 3.69
CA ASN A 56 -6.67 1.85 2.41
C ASN A 56 -5.99 0.49 2.09
N SER A 57 -6.15 -0.53 2.94
CA SER A 57 -5.47 -1.81 2.74
C SER A 57 -6.08 -2.61 1.60
N ILE A 58 -5.20 -3.25 0.84
CA ILE A 58 -5.50 -4.22 -0.20
C ILE A 58 -5.13 -5.58 0.38
N GLN A 59 -6.09 -6.50 0.44
CA GLN A 59 -5.84 -7.86 0.89
C GLN A 59 -5.12 -8.64 -0.22
N ILE A 60 -4.02 -9.29 0.13
CA ILE A 60 -3.32 -10.23 -0.74
C ILE A 60 -3.78 -11.64 -0.44
N ASP A 61 -4.04 -12.42 -1.49
CA ASP A 61 -4.29 -13.86 -1.37
C ASP A 61 -2.95 -14.59 -1.14
N ASP A 62 -2.98 -15.71 -0.43
CA ASP A 62 -1.80 -16.43 0.06
C ASP A 62 -0.83 -16.94 -1.05
N ASP A 63 -1.24 -16.88 -2.32
CA ASP A 63 -0.46 -17.32 -3.49
C ASP A 63 0.43 -16.22 -4.13
N LYS A 64 0.52 -15.02 -3.52
CA LYS A 64 1.24 -13.86 -4.10
C LYS A 64 2.50 -13.41 -3.35
N ASP A 65 2.97 -14.19 -2.38
CA ASP A 65 4.26 -13.97 -1.69
C ASP A 65 5.40 -14.83 -2.27
#